data_AF-A0A817VZI1-F1
#
_entry.id   AF-A0A817VZI1-F1
#
_cell.length_a   1.000
_cell.length_b   1.000
_cell.length_c   1.000
_cell.angle_alpha   90.00
_cell.angle_beta   90.00
_cell.angle_gamma   90.00
#
_symmetry.space_group_name_H-M   'P 1'
#
loop_
_entity.id
_entity.type
_entity.pdbx_description
1 polymer ?
#
loop_
_entity_poly.entity_id
_entity_poly.type
_entity_poly.pdbx_seq_one_letter_code
_entity_poly.pdbx_strand_id
1 'polypeptide(L)'
;MDNESFQKMKLIIIEEFKDEHKTIKFNHKIYRLLIKKLRRKLKRQQLAKERDEKIRLEELQRQNDPLYQAWIIQKEKTRLQKEIEEEEENKKARKSREQREQMELQQQQKLTKERVEKQKELLLPAKTNSPSHNPFATVQDRITASIERPVCSFYSKTGVCRYDERCHRTHNRPDITNTLLAVNMYSNFEMQYGLDNEYDFDIGLEFEESERYENFKDFFYDVLPEFERFGRVIMFKVCYNSGIHLRGNVYVQYKTDYEAMQAYKALNTRYYAGRMVQCQFVNIPSWTAAICGLSEFGKCPKGRRCHYLHVFRNPPVKSIEKEKKSSRKHKRSKSRDRSHRKKKKKSHH
;
A
#
# COMPACT_ATOMS: atom_id res chain seq x y z
N MET A 1 -55.51 -6.98 22.92
CA MET A 1 -55.31 -7.39 21.52
C MET A 1 -56.58 -8.05 21.09
N ASP A 2 -57.24 -7.44 20.12
CA ASP A 2 -58.34 -8.02 19.36
C ASP A 2 -57.95 -9.40 18.80
N ASN A 3 -58.93 -10.31 18.78
CA ASN A 3 -58.75 -11.69 18.32
C ASN A 3 -58.27 -11.73 16.86
N GLU A 4 -58.64 -10.73 16.07
CA GLU A 4 -58.32 -10.60 14.65
C GLU A 4 -56.82 -10.34 14.40
N SER A 5 -56.20 -9.40 15.13
CA SER A 5 -54.76 -9.14 15.06
C SER A 5 -53.90 -10.35 15.46
N PHE A 6 -54.39 -11.19 16.38
CA PHE A 6 -53.71 -12.41 16.77
C PHE A 6 -53.76 -13.48 15.67
N GLN A 7 -54.90 -13.62 14.98
CA GLN A 7 -55.07 -14.52 13.84
C GLN A 7 -54.24 -14.08 12.63
N LYS A 8 -54.13 -12.78 12.35
CA LYS A 8 -53.27 -12.25 11.27
C LYS A 8 -51.79 -12.57 11.50
N MET A 9 -51.28 -12.38 12.72
CA MET A 9 -49.90 -12.77 13.06
C MET A 9 -49.67 -14.28 12.96
N LYS A 10 -50.70 -15.09 13.23
CA LYS A 10 -50.65 -16.54 13.06
C LYS A 10 -50.38 -16.95 11.63
N LEU A 11 -51.13 -16.34 10.71
CA LEU A 11 -51.02 -16.62 9.28
C LEU A 11 -49.64 -16.22 8.74
N ILE A 12 -49.10 -15.07 9.16
CA ILE A 12 -47.76 -14.61 8.78
C ILE A 12 -46.68 -15.59 9.27
N ILE A 13 -46.77 -16.08 10.51
CA ILE A 13 -45.83 -17.10 11.02
C ILE A 13 -45.94 -18.40 10.23
N ILE A 14 -47.16 -18.82 9.92
CA ILE A 14 -47.38 -20.05 9.17
C ILE A 14 -46.79 -19.91 7.75
N GLU A 15 -46.98 -18.76 7.10
CA GLU A 15 -46.43 -18.46 5.78
C GLU A 15 -44.91 -18.36 5.74
N GLU A 16 -44.27 -17.70 6.72
CA GLU A 16 -42.80 -17.64 6.82
C GLU A 16 -42.14 -19.03 6.98
N PHE A 17 -42.90 -20.07 7.32
CA PHE A 17 -42.42 -21.44 7.54
C PHE A 17 -43.08 -22.49 6.59
N LYS A 18 -43.83 -22.06 5.56
CA LYS A 18 -44.47 -22.97 4.57
C LYS A 18 -43.47 -23.68 3.65
N ASP A 19 -42.24 -23.16 3.50
CA ASP A 19 -41.24 -23.69 2.56
C ASP A 19 -40.54 -24.98 3.02
N GLU A 20 -40.74 -25.41 4.27
CA GLU A 20 -40.32 -26.73 4.74
C GLU A 20 -41.54 -27.68 4.73
N HIS A 21 -41.57 -28.64 3.80
CA HIS A 21 -42.63 -29.65 3.55
C HIS A 21 -43.03 -30.55 4.75
N LYS A 22 -43.33 -29.98 5.93
CA LYS A 22 -43.88 -30.65 7.10
C LYS A 22 -44.92 -29.75 7.75
N THR A 23 -46.11 -30.29 8.01
CA THR A 23 -47.11 -29.65 8.86
C THR A 23 -46.63 -29.62 10.32
N ILE A 24 -45.74 -28.67 10.64
CA ILE A 24 -45.18 -28.52 11.99
C ILE A 24 -46.28 -28.01 12.93
N LYS A 25 -46.81 -28.90 13.79
CA LYS A 25 -47.64 -28.49 14.94
C LYS A 25 -46.74 -27.81 15.98
N PHE A 26 -46.63 -26.50 15.92
CA PHE A 26 -45.87 -25.72 16.89
C PHE A 26 -46.49 -25.84 18.30
N ASN A 27 -45.68 -26.23 19.29
CA ASN A 27 -46.05 -26.16 20.70
C ASN A 27 -46.43 -24.71 21.05
N HIS A 28 -47.55 -24.51 21.77
CA HIS A 28 -48.10 -23.21 22.14
C HIS A 28 -47.05 -22.26 22.78
N LYS A 29 -46.07 -22.80 23.50
CA LYS A 29 -44.95 -22.03 24.07
C LYS A 29 -44.02 -21.45 22.99
N ILE A 30 -43.68 -22.23 21.96
CA ILE A 30 -42.84 -21.81 20.83
C ILE A 30 -43.57 -20.75 20.00
N TYR A 31 -44.86 -20.97 19.76
CA TYR A 31 -45.69 -20.04 19.02
C TYR A 31 -45.81 -18.65 19.69
N ARG A 32 -45.97 -18.61 21.03
CA ARG A 32 -45.93 -17.34 21.80
C ARG A 32 -44.60 -16.60 21.65
N LEU A 33 -43.47 -17.32 21.59
CA LEU A 33 -42.15 -16.71 21.39
C LEU A 33 -41.99 -16.13 19.98
N LEU A 34 -42.47 -16.83 18.96
CA LEU A 34 -42.45 -16.38 17.57
C LEU A 34 -43.30 -15.11 17.37
N ILE A 35 -44.51 -15.07 17.94
CA ILE A 35 -45.33 -13.85 17.96
C ILE A 35 -44.58 -12.69 18.62
N LYS A 36 -43.97 -12.92 19.79
CA LYS A 36 -43.23 -11.86 20.50
C LYS A 36 -42.05 -11.35 19.68
N LYS A 37 -41.36 -12.23 18.95
CA LYS A 37 -40.27 -11.90 18.02
C LYS A 37 -40.78 -11.07 16.84
N LEU A 38 -41.87 -11.47 16.21
CA LEU A 38 -42.48 -10.74 15.09
C LEU A 38 -43.00 -9.36 15.50
N ARG A 39 -43.64 -9.23 16.66
CA ARG A 39 -44.07 -7.92 17.19
C ARG A 39 -42.88 -6.98 17.37
N ARG A 40 -41.77 -7.48 17.93
CA ARG A 40 -40.53 -6.70 18.07
C ARG A 40 -39.94 -6.33 16.70
N LYS A 41 -39.99 -7.24 15.71
CA LYS A 41 -39.55 -6.98 14.32
C LYS A 41 -40.38 -5.87 13.68
N LEU A 42 -41.71 -5.98 13.71
CA LEU A 42 -42.62 -4.99 13.14
C LEU A 42 -42.49 -3.63 13.82
N LYS A 43 -42.40 -3.59 15.15
CA LYS A 43 -42.20 -2.33 15.89
C LYS A 43 -40.87 -1.66 15.52
N ARG A 44 -39.78 -2.44 15.37
CA ARG A 44 -38.49 -1.90 14.90
C ARG A 44 -38.56 -1.40 13.46
N GLN A 45 -39.24 -2.12 12.57
CA GLN A 45 -39.41 -1.69 11.18
C GLN A 45 -40.22 -0.40 11.08
N GLN A 46 -41.28 -0.25 11.89
CA GLN A 46 -42.06 0.98 11.93
C GLN A 46 -41.23 2.17 12.45
N LEU A 47 -40.51 2.00 13.56
CA LEU A 47 -39.63 3.03 14.09
C LEU A 47 -38.49 3.41 13.13
N ALA A 48 -37.97 2.43 12.37
CA ALA A 48 -36.98 2.71 11.32
C ALA A 48 -37.59 3.55 10.20
N LYS A 49 -38.77 3.20 9.70
CA LYS A 49 -39.48 3.99 8.68
C LYS A 49 -39.78 5.41 9.15
N GLU A 50 -40.24 5.57 10.39
CA GLU A 50 -40.51 6.90 10.98
C GLU A 50 -39.23 7.74 11.10
N ARG A 51 -38.11 7.11 11.47
CA ARG A 51 -36.79 7.78 11.51
C ARG A 51 -36.34 8.21 10.10
N ASP A 52 -36.44 7.31 9.13
CA ASP A 52 -36.01 7.58 7.76
C ASP A 52 -36.86 8.68 7.11
N GLU A 53 -38.17 8.68 7.35
CA GLU A 53 -39.07 9.75 6.88
C GLU A 53 -38.75 11.09 7.53
N LYS A 54 -38.41 11.10 8.84
CA LYS A 54 -37.97 12.32 9.53
C LYS A 54 -36.69 12.89 8.92
N ILE A 55 -35.68 12.05 8.65
CA ILE A 55 -34.43 12.45 8.00
C ILE A 55 -34.72 13.03 6.61
N ARG A 56 -35.61 12.39 5.85
CA ARG A 56 -36.00 12.86 4.51
C ARG A 56 -36.64 14.25 4.56
N LEU A 57 -37.53 14.50 5.52
CA LEU A 57 -38.17 15.80 5.72
C LEU A 57 -37.15 16.88 6.15
N GLU A 58 -36.23 16.56 7.04
CA GLU A 58 -35.15 17.47 7.45
C GLU A 58 -34.23 17.83 6.27
N GLU A 59 -33.90 16.86 5.41
CA GLU A 59 -33.10 17.09 4.21
C GLU A 59 -33.85 17.96 3.18
N LEU A 60 -35.15 17.72 2.99
CA LEU A 60 -35.98 18.53 2.10
C LEU A 60 -36.09 19.98 2.61
N GLN A 61 -36.22 20.16 3.93
CA GLN A 61 -36.19 21.49 4.55
C GLN A 61 -34.85 22.18 4.34
N ARG A 62 -33.73 21.46 4.50
CA ARG A 62 -32.39 22.01 4.24
C ARG A 62 -32.20 22.42 2.79
N GLN A 63 -32.68 21.62 1.84
CA GLN A 63 -32.59 21.95 0.40
C GLN A 63 -33.45 23.17 0.02
N ASN A 64 -34.57 23.38 0.71
CA ASN A 64 -35.43 24.54 0.53
C ASN A 64 -35.01 25.76 1.36
N ASP A 65 -33.98 25.63 2.22
CA ASP A 65 -33.46 26.74 3.01
C ASP A 65 -32.74 27.75 2.09
N PRO A 66 -33.20 29.01 2.02
CA PRO A 66 -32.56 30.04 1.21
C PRO A 66 -31.08 30.27 1.55
N LEU A 67 -30.69 30.10 2.82
CA LEU A 67 -29.28 30.23 3.24
C LEU A 67 -28.43 29.10 2.70
N TYR A 68 -28.97 27.88 2.68
CA TYR A 68 -28.27 26.72 2.11
C TYR A 68 -28.12 26.86 0.59
N GLN A 69 -29.17 27.29 -0.11
CA GLN A 69 -29.10 27.55 -1.55
C GLN A 69 -28.09 28.66 -1.89
N ALA A 70 -28.08 29.76 -1.13
CA ALA A 70 -27.11 30.83 -1.29
C ALA A 70 -25.67 30.34 -1.05
N TRP A 71 -25.46 29.48 -0.05
CA TRP A 71 -24.16 28.86 0.22
C TRP A 71 -23.67 27.99 -0.95
N ILE A 72 -24.55 27.16 -1.53
CA ILE A 72 -24.22 26.33 -2.71
C ILE A 72 -23.81 27.22 -3.89
N ILE A 73 -24.59 28.27 -4.19
CA ILE A 73 -24.29 29.21 -5.28
C ILE A 73 -22.95 29.92 -5.04
N GLN A 74 -22.67 30.34 -3.79
CA GLN A 74 -21.43 31.02 -3.47
C GLN A 74 -20.22 30.09 -3.58
N LYS A 75 -20.36 28.84 -3.12
CA LYS A 75 -19.33 27.80 -3.28
C LYS A 75 -19.02 27.55 -4.76
N GLU A 76 -20.04 27.49 -5.61
CA GLU A 76 -19.87 27.27 -7.05
C GLU A 76 -19.24 28.49 -7.75
N LYS A 77 -19.62 29.72 -7.37
CA LYS A 77 -18.96 30.95 -7.84
C LYS A 77 -17.47 30.97 -7.48
N THR A 78 -17.12 30.63 -6.24
CA THR A 78 -15.72 30.56 -5.81
C THR A 78 -14.95 29.48 -6.57
N ARG A 79 -15.57 28.33 -6.85
CA ARG A 79 -14.95 27.27 -7.66
C ARG A 79 -14.65 27.74 -9.07
N LEU A 80 -15.64 28.33 -9.75
CA LEU A 80 -15.48 28.88 -11.10
C LEU A 80 -14.41 29.98 -11.16
N GLN A 81 -14.35 30.84 -10.13
CA GLN A 81 -13.35 31.90 -10.08
C GLN A 81 -11.91 31.35 -9.98
N LYS A 82 -11.72 30.29 -9.18
CA LYS A 82 -10.42 29.59 -9.09
C LYS A 82 -10.05 28.90 -10.40
N GLU A 83 -11.00 28.26 -11.08
CA GLU A 83 -10.78 27.62 -12.39
C GLU A 83 -10.33 28.65 -13.45
N ILE A 84 -10.94 29.84 -13.48
CA ILE A 84 -10.55 30.93 -14.38
C ILE A 84 -9.14 31.43 -14.04
N GLU A 85 -8.83 31.65 -12.76
CA GLU A 85 -7.52 32.12 -12.31
C GLU A 85 -6.41 31.12 -12.66
N GLU A 86 -6.65 29.82 -12.43
CA GLU A 86 -5.74 28.74 -12.81
C GLU A 86 -5.54 28.66 -14.32
N GLU A 87 -6.60 28.83 -15.12
CA GLU A 87 -6.48 28.84 -16.59
C GLU A 87 -5.64 30.04 -17.08
N GLU A 88 -5.80 31.22 -16.48
CA GLU A 88 -4.97 32.39 -16.78
C GLU A 88 -3.50 32.18 -16.38
N GLU A 89 -3.23 31.59 -15.22
CA GLU A 89 -1.89 31.27 -14.76
C GLU A 89 -1.23 30.23 -15.69
N ASN A 90 -1.97 29.19 -16.07
CA ASN A 90 -1.52 28.18 -17.01
C ASN A 90 -1.23 28.77 -18.40
N LYS A 91 -2.07 29.69 -18.89
CA LYS A 91 -1.81 30.44 -20.14
C LYS A 91 -0.53 31.27 -20.04
N LYS A 92 -0.30 31.97 -18.93
CA LYS A 92 0.93 32.76 -18.69
C LYS A 92 2.16 31.84 -18.62
N ALA A 93 2.06 30.72 -17.91
CA ALA A 93 3.12 29.73 -17.78
C ALA A 93 3.48 29.10 -19.13
N ARG A 94 2.48 28.76 -19.98
CA ARG A 94 2.71 28.21 -21.32
C ARG A 94 3.46 29.19 -22.21
N LYS A 95 3.03 30.45 -22.26
CA LYS A 95 3.75 31.51 -23.00
C LYS A 95 5.18 31.68 -22.50
N SER A 96 5.41 31.62 -21.18
CA SER A 96 6.76 31.71 -20.62
C SER A 96 7.65 30.51 -21.00
N ARG A 97 7.11 29.29 -21.04
CA ARG A 97 7.83 28.09 -21.50
C ARG A 97 8.18 28.18 -22.98
N GLU A 98 7.22 28.55 -23.83
CA GLU A 98 7.45 28.75 -25.28
C GLU A 98 8.56 29.78 -25.54
N GLN A 99 8.59 30.90 -24.79
CA GLN A 99 9.66 31.89 -24.88
C GLN A 99 11.03 31.34 -24.47
N ARG A 100 11.09 30.54 -23.39
CA ARG A 100 12.36 29.90 -22.95
C ARG A 100 12.87 28.91 -23.98
N GLU A 101 12.01 28.06 -24.52
CA GLU A 101 12.36 27.08 -25.56
C GLU A 101 12.88 27.77 -26.84
N GLN A 102 12.26 28.87 -27.26
CA GLN A 102 12.75 29.66 -28.39
C GLN A 102 14.14 30.26 -28.12
N MET A 103 14.38 30.80 -26.93
CA MET A 103 15.71 31.32 -26.56
C MET A 103 16.78 30.22 -26.53
N GLU A 104 16.45 29.05 -25.97
CA GLU A 104 17.37 27.90 -25.95
C GLU A 104 17.69 27.40 -27.36
N LEU A 105 16.67 27.29 -28.23
CA LEU A 105 16.88 26.87 -29.62
C LEU A 105 17.76 27.87 -30.38
N GLN A 106 17.55 29.17 -30.20
CA GLN A 106 18.42 30.20 -30.79
C GLN A 106 19.86 30.10 -30.27
N GLN A 107 20.05 29.84 -28.97
CA GLN A 107 21.38 29.65 -28.40
C GLN A 107 22.08 28.41 -28.95
N GLN A 108 21.35 27.28 -29.07
CA GLN A 108 21.88 26.06 -29.68
C GLN A 108 22.26 26.28 -31.15
N GLN A 109 21.44 26.99 -31.93
CA GLN A 109 21.76 27.33 -33.32
C GLN A 109 23.01 28.20 -33.44
N LYS A 110 23.23 29.13 -32.51
CA LYS A 110 24.48 29.93 -32.47
C LYS A 110 25.69 29.04 -32.19
N LEU A 111 25.60 28.18 -31.17
CA LEU A 111 26.69 27.25 -30.81
C LEU A 111 27.01 26.24 -31.91
N THR A 112 26.00 25.73 -32.63
CA THR A 112 26.21 24.81 -33.74
C THR A 112 26.85 25.51 -34.94
N LYS A 113 26.41 26.74 -35.27
CA LYS A 113 27.08 27.56 -36.29
C LYS A 113 28.55 27.79 -35.96
N GLU A 114 28.85 28.19 -34.72
CA GLU A 114 30.23 28.42 -34.25
C GLU A 114 31.08 27.14 -34.31
N ARG A 115 30.51 25.97 -33.94
CA ARG A 115 31.19 24.67 -34.07
C ARG A 115 31.51 24.31 -35.53
N VAL A 116 30.56 24.50 -36.44
CA VAL A 116 30.75 24.22 -37.87
C VAL A 116 31.80 25.15 -38.47
N GLU A 117 31.82 26.43 -38.06
CA GLU A 117 32.80 27.40 -38.50
C GLU A 117 34.22 27.04 -38.02
N LYS A 118 34.38 26.73 -36.73
CA LYS A 118 35.64 26.18 -36.17
C LYS A 118 36.10 24.92 -36.90
N GLN A 119 35.17 24.01 -37.24
CA GLN A 119 35.50 22.78 -37.95
C GLN A 119 35.99 23.06 -39.39
N LYS A 120 35.41 24.05 -40.09
CA LYS A 120 35.87 24.46 -41.42
C LYS A 120 37.27 25.09 -41.38
N GLU A 121 37.58 25.84 -40.32
CA GLU A 121 38.92 26.44 -40.12
C GLU A 121 40.01 25.37 -39.94
N LEU A 122 39.67 24.24 -39.32
CA LEU A 122 40.55 23.07 -39.13
C LEU A 122 40.80 22.24 -40.41
N LEU A 123 40.12 22.52 -41.52
CA LEU A 123 40.19 21.76 -42.78
C LEU A 123 41.10 22.38 -43.87
N LEU A 124 41.98 23.32 -43.53
CA LEU A 124 43.01 23.85 -44.45
C LEU A 124 44.20 22.87 -44.61
N PRO A 125 44.81 22.75 -45.81
CA PRO A 125 45.79 21.70 -46.08
C PRO A 125 47.19 22.09 -45.59
N ALA A 126 47.65 21.48 -44.48
CA ALA A 126 49.05 21.53 -44.07
C ALA A 126 49.82 20.35 -44.70
N LYS A 127 50.87 20.68 -45.45
CA LYS A 127 51.83 19.72 -46.03
C LYS A 127 52.73 19.11 -44.93
N THR A 128 52.84 17.78 -44.99
CA THR A 128 54.00 16.91 -44.64
C THR A 128 54.85 17.25 -43.42
N ASN A 129 54.79 16.41 -42.38
CA ASN A 129 55.86 15.46 -41.97
C ASN A 129 55.51 14.88 -40.59
N SER A 130 55.36 13.56 -40.52
CA SER A 130 55.28 12.83 -39.24
C SER A 130 56.64 12.88 -38.53
N PRO A 131 56.62 12.84 -37.18
CA PRO A 131 57.01 11.58 -36.56
C PRO A 131 55.93 11.07 -35.59
N SER A 132 55.56 9.81 -35.81
CA SER A 132 55.26 8.79 -34.81
C SER A 132 55.00 9.26 -33.37
N HIS A 133 53.73 9.41 -33.02
CA HIS A 133 53.19 8.78 -31.82
C HIS A 133 51.68 8.60 -31.99
N ASN A 134 51.24 7.36 -32.14
CA ASN A 134 49.87 6.99 -31.82
C ASN A 134 49.93 5.80 -30.86
N PRO A 135 49.11 5.84 -29.82
CA PRO A 135 47.93 5.03 -29.94
C PRO A 135 46.68 5.91 -29.90
N PHE A 136 45.65 5.41 -30.57
CA PHE A 136 44.26 5.82 -30.40
C PHE A 136 43.96 6.24 -28.97
N ALA A 137 43.12 7.26 -28.80
CA ALA A 137 42.43 7.50 -27.53
C ALA A 137 41.86 6.16 -27.06
N THR A 138 42.53 5.57 -26.08
CA THR A 138 42.08 4.37 -25.41
C THR A 138 40.71 4.67 -24.82
N VAL A 139 39.99 3.60 -24.50
CA VAL A 139 38.72 3.53 -23.76
C VAL A 139 38.70 4.37 -22.46
N GLN A 140 39.77 5.11 -22.13
CA GLN A 140 39.99 5.84 -20.90
C GLN A 140 39.07 7.05 -20.66
N ASP A 141 38.50 7.66 -21.69
CA ASP A 141 37.45 8.68 -21.49
C ASP A 141 36.06 8.07 -21.27
N ARG A 142 35.89 6.77 -21.55
CA ARG A 142 34.79 5.95 -21.02
C ARG A 142 35.12 5.35 -19.65
N ILE A 143 36.35 5.50 -19.16
CA ILE A 143 36.86 5.03 -17.86
C ILE A 143 37.09 6.25 -16.93
N THR A 144 36.15 7.19 -16.91
CA THR A 144 35.73 7.81 -15.63
C THR A 144 34.45 7.15 -15.10
N ALA A 145 34.15 5.93 -15.58
CA ALA A 145 33.17 5.01 -15.00
C ALA A 145 33.79 4.03 -13.99
N SER A 146 34.93 4.37 -13.38
CA SER A 146 35.66 3.49 -12.45
C SER A 146 36.12 4.19 -11.16
N ILE A 147 35.37 5.19 -10.69
CA ILE A 147 35.13 5.25 -9.25
C ILE A 147 33.88 4.41 -9.09
N GLU A 148 34.01 3.20 -8.54
CA GLU A 148 32.86 2.39 -8.15
C GLU A 148 31.92 3.29 -7.36
N ARG A 149 30.79 3.68 -7.99
CA ARG A 149 29.82 4.55 -7.32
C ARG A 149 29.45 3.82 -6.03
N PRO A 150 29.52 4.49 -4.87
CA PRO A 150 29.29 3.82 -3.60
C PRO A 150 27.94 3.14 -3.61
N VAL A 151 27.86 1.93 -3.06
CA VAL A 151 26.60 1.16 -3.02
C VAL A 151 25.54 1.96 -2.29
N CYS A 152 24.32 1.96 -2.84
CA CYS A 152 23.21 2.67 -2.23
C CYS A 152 22.80 1.99 -0.92
N SER A 153 23.11 2.64 0.19
CA SER A 153 22.78 2.15 1.53
C SER A 153 21.28 1.92 1.77
N PHE A 154 20.40 2.62 1.06
CA PHE A 154 18.95 2.43 1.19
C PHE A 154 18.54 1.17 0.44
N TYR A 155 18.90 1.07 -0.85
CA TYR A 155 18.62 -0.10 -1.66
C TYR A 155 19.21 -1.38 -1.06
N SER A 156 20.45 -1.34 -0.58
CA SER A 156 21.11 -2.51 0.02
C SER A 156 20.45 -3.01 1.30
N LYS A 157 19.67 -2.16 1.99
CA LYS A 157 18.98 -2.52 3.23
C LYS A 157 17.52 -2.91 3.00
N THR A 158 16.82 -2.16 2.16
CA THR A 158 15.36 -2.30 1.97
C THR A 158 14.97 -2.90 0.62
N GLY A 159 15.90 -3.07 -0.31
CA GLY A 159 15.62 -3.48 -1.69
C GLY A 159 14.96 -2.38 -2.54
N VAL A 160 14.76 -1.17 -2.01
CA VAL A 160 14.09 -0.07 -2.71
C VAL A 160 14.76 1.28 -2.42
N CYS A 161 14.84 2.13 -3.44
CA CYS A 161 15.37 3.48 -3.33
C CYS A 161 14.38 4.49 -3.92
N ARG A 162 14.21 5.65 -3.27
CA ARG A 162 13.31 6.73 -3.74
C ARG A 162 13.67 7.29 -5.11
N TYR A 163 14.92 7.15 -5.54
CA TYR A 163 15.42 7.64 -6.82
C TYR A 163 15.41 6.54 -7.89
N ASP A 164 15.28 5.28 -7.48
CA ASP A 164 15.34 4.09 -8.32
C ASP A 164 16.45 4.17 -9.39
N GLU A 165 16.13 4.20 -10.68
CA GLU A 165 17.10 4.31 -11.78
C GLU A 165 17.87 5.64 -11.83
N ARG A 166 17.30 6.72 -11.27
CA ARG A 166 17.94 8.04 -11.18
C ARG A 166 18.90 8.16 -9.99
N CYS A 167 19.15 7.08 -9.25
CA CYS A 167 20.08 7.12 -8.13
C CYS A 167 21.52 7.33 -8.60
N HIS A 168 22.26 8.23 -7.95
CA HIS A 168 23.69 8.42 -8.19
C HIS A 168 24.55 7.29 -7.61
N ARG A 169 23.95 6.36 -6.87
CA ARG A 169 24.60 5.22 -6.21
C ARG A 169 24.22 3.92 -6.89
N THR A 170 25.06 2.90 -6.74
CA THR A 170 24.85 1.59 -7.37
C THR A 170 23.76 0.79 -6.65
N HIS A 171 22.82 0.20 -7.42
CA HIS A 171 21.79 -0.73 -6.95
C HIS A 171 22.12 -2.15 -7.42
N ASN A 172 22.54 -3.02 -6.51
CA ASN A 172 22.86 -4.41 -6.83
C ASN A 172 21.57 -5.24 -6.81
N ARG A 173 20.86 -5.28 -7.94
CA ARG A 173 19.62 -6.07 -8.08
C ARG A 173 20.00 -7.55 -8.28
N PRO A 174 19.61 -8.45 -7.37
CA PRO A 174 19.97 -9.85 -7.50
C PRO A 174 19.02 -10.57 -8.48
N ASP A 175 19.54 -11.55 -9.23
CA ASP A 175 18.74 -12.29 -10.21
C ASP A 175 17.72 -13.24 -9.55
N ILE A 176 18.18 -14.05 -8.59
CA ILE A 176 17.34 -14.98 -7.84
C ILE A 176 17.75 -14.91 -6.36
N THR A 177 16.76 -14.68 -5.50
CA THR A 177 16.92 -14.75 -4.04
C THR A 177 15.71 -15.44 -3.43
N ASN A 178 15.80 -15.78 -2.15
CA ASN A 178 14.67 -16.30 -1.39
C ASN A 178 13.65 -15.23 -0.96
N THR A 179 13.83 -13.96 -1.34
CA THR A 179 12.96 -12.86 -0.90
C THR A 179 12.37 -12.12 -2.10
N LEU A 180 11.04 -12.11 -2.18
CA LEU A 180 10.28 -11.37 -3.16
C LEU A 180 9.75 -10.07 -2.56
N LEU A 181 9.74 -9.04 -3.40
CA LEU A 181 9.03 -7.79 -3.20
C LEU A 181 7.89 -7.71 -4.20
N ALA A 182 6.64 -7.73 -3.73
CA ALA A 182 5.48 -7.34 -4.52
C ALA A 182 5.26 -5.82 -4.35
N VAL A 183 5.57 -5.07 -5.40
CA VAL A 183 5.57 -3.60 -5.39
C VAL A 183 4.13 -3.08 -5.35
N ASN A 184 3.85 -2.18 -4.40
CA ASN A 184 2.56 -1.49 -4.25
C ASN A 184 1.32 -2.42 -4.28
N MET A 185 1.48 -3.67 -3.82
CA MET A 185 0.41 -4.68 -3.85
C MET A 185 -0.70 -4.35 -2.84
N TYR A 186 -0.33 -3.93 -1.63
CA TYR A 186 -1.30 -3.45 -0.64
C TYR A 186 -1.71 -2.01 -0.97
N SER A 187 -3.02 -1.78 -1.11
CA SER A 187 -3.59 -0.45 -1.26
C SER A 187 -4.86 -0.37 -0.43
N ASN A 188 -5.05 0.74 0.28
CA ASN A 188 -6.31 1.09 0.90
C ASN A 188 -6.80 2.45 0.33
N PHE A 189 -8.07 2.76 0.54
CA PHE A 189 -8.69 4.00 0.06
C PHE A 189 -7.89 5.24 0.49
N GLU A 190 -7.46 5.30 1.76
CA GLU A 190 -6.62 6.38 2.31
C GLU A 190 -5.30 6.58 1.54
N MET A 191 -4.63 5.48 1.20
CA MET A 191 -3.44 5.55 0.38
C MET A 191 -3.80 6.15 -0.98
N GLN A 192 -4.82 5.64 -1.67
CA GLN A 192 -5.12 6.02 -3.05
C GLN A 192 -5.47 7.51 -3.22
N TYR A 193 -6.18 8.13 -2.26
CA TYR A 193 -6.64 9.53 -2.36
C TYR A 193 -5.70 10.56 -1.72
N GLY A 194 -4.74 10.17 -0.88
CA GLY A 194 -3.72 11.09 -0.34
C GLY A 194 -2.67 11.57 -1.35
N LEU A 195 -2.96 11.46 -2.65
CA LEU A 195 -2.07 11.76 -3.77
C LEU A 195 -2.44 13.03 -4.56
N ASP A 196 -3.73 13.42 -4.67
CA ASP A 196 -4.09 14.39 -5.72
C ASP A 196 -4.77 15.68 -5.25
N ASN A 197 -5.31 15.78 -4.03
CA ASN A 197 -6.07 16.97 -3.62
C ASN A 197 -5.51 17.58 -2.32
N GLU A 198 -4.86 18.74 -2.43
CA GLU A 198 -4.61 19.67 -1.31
C GLU A 198 -5.92 20.29 -0.74
N TYR A 199 -7.08 19.89 -1.27
CA TYR A 199 -8.40 20.46 -1.00
C TYR A 199 -9.35 19.61 -0.16
N ASP A 200 -8.89 18.49 0.41
CA ASP A 200 -9.75 17.67 1.27
C ASP A 200 -9.07 17.29 2.59
N PHE A 201 -9.04 18.26 3.50
CA PHE A 201 -8.54 18.09 4.87
C PHE A 201 -9.51 17.26 5.74
N ASP A 202 -10.75 17.04 5.28
CA ASP A 202 -11.80 16.37 6.06
C ASP A 202 -11.85 14.85 5.85
N ILE A 203 -11.47 14.31 4.67
CA ILE A 203 -11.40 12.85 4.44
C ILE A 203 -10.32 12.17 5.31
N GLY A 204 -9.26 12.89 5.68
CA GLY A 204 -8.16 12.37 6.51
C GLY A 204 -8.48 12.25 8.01
N LEU A 205 -9.59 12.85 8.46
CA LEU A 205 -9.97 12.90 9.89
C LEU A 205 -10.96 11.79 10.30
N GLU A 206 -11.59 11.10 9.35
CA GLU A 206 -12.62 10.09 9.65
C GLU A 206 -12.08 8.65 9.83
N PHE A 207 -10.85 8.37 9.40
CA PHE A 207 -10.29 7.02 9.49
C PHE A 207 -9.40 6.86 10.74
N GLU A 208 -9.96 6.24 11.77
CA GLU A 208 -9.24 5.88 12.98
C GLU A 208 -8.12 4.86 12.64
N GLU A 209 -6.97 4.95 13.31
CA GLU A 209 -5.84 4.01 13.13
C GLU A 209 -6.27 2.53 13.22
N SER A 210 -7.32 2.28 14.00
CA SER A 210 -8.04 1.01 14.13
C SER A 210 -8.54 0.46 12.78
N GLU A 211 -9.19 1.27 11.97
CA GLU A 211 -9.77 0.85 10.69
C GLU A 211 -8.70 0.51 9.66
N ARG A 212 -7.58 1.25 9.66
CA ARG A 212 -6.42 0.92 8.82
C ARG A 212 -5.88 -0.48 9.13
N TYR A 213 -5.84 -0.85 10.40
CA TYR A 213 -5.37 -2.17 10.81
C TYR A 213 -6.38 -3.28 10.48
N GLU A 214 -7.69 -3.03 10.59
CA GLU A 214 -8.73 -3.96 10.14
C GLU A 214 -8.61 -4.26 8.64
N ASN A 215 -8.50 -3.22 7.81
CA ASN A 215 -8.28 -3.37 6.36
C ASN A 215 -7.00 -4.16 6.05
N PHE A 216 -5.94 -3.94 6.81
CA PHE A 216 -4.71 -4.73 6.69
C PHE A 216 -4.94 -6.20 7.07
N LYS A 217 -5.76 -6.51 8.07
CA LYS A 217 -6.06 -7.90 8.45
C LYS A 217 -6.76 -8.64 7.32
N ASP A 218 -7.74 -8.01 6.69
CA ASP A 218 -8.46 -8.63 5.57
C ASP A 218 -7.50 -8.93 4.41
N PHE A 219 -6.68 -7.95 4.04
CA PHE A 219 -5.61 -8.16 3.05
C PHE A 219 -4.65 -9.28 3.47
N PHE A 220 -4.22 -9.31 4.73
CA PHE A 220 -3.28 -10.31 5.24
C PHE A 220 -3.85 -11.72 5.13
N TYR A 221 -5.12 -11.92 5.49
CA TYR A 221 -5.76 -13.23 5.44
C TYR A 221 -6.11 -13.69 4.02
N ASP A 222 -6.30 -12.76 3.10
CA ASP A 222 -6.51 -13.04 1.68
C ASP A 222 -5.19 -13.40 0.98
N VAL A 223 -4.14 -12.61 1.23
CA VAL A 223 -2.90 -12.68 0.44
C VAL A 223 -1.89 -13.69 0.98
N LEU A 224 -1.73 -13.82 2.31
CA LEU A 224 -0.73 -14.75 2.85
C LEU A 224 -0.92 -16.20 2.35
N PRO A 225 -2.15 -16.78 2.36
CA PRO A 225 -2.36 -18.14 1.86
C PRO A 225 -2.00 -18.31 0.38
N GLU A 226 -2.20 -17.28 -0.45
CA GLU A 226 -1.82 -17.31 -1.86
C GLU A 226 -0.31 -17.44 -2.04
N PHE A 227 0.49 -16.76 -1.20
CA PHE A 227 1.95 -16.91 -1.19
C PHE A 227 2.41 -18.25 -0.60
N GLU A 228 1.70 -18.78 0.41
CA GLU A 228 2.00 -20.08 1.04
C GLU A 228 1.79 -21.26 0.09
N ARG A 229 1.00 -21.11 -0.99
CA ARG A 229 0.81 -22.16 -2.02
C ARG A 229 2.10 -22.52 -2.75
N PHE A 230 3.05 -21.60 -2.86
CA PHE A 230 4.30 -21.81 -3.61
C PHE A 230 5.45 -22.34 -2.74
N GLY A 231 5.31 -22.30 -1.42
CA GLY A 231 6.35 -22.74 -0.50
C GLY A 231 6.20 -22.19 0.90
N ARG A 232 7.12 -22.56 1.78
CA ARG A 232 7.08 -22.13 3.18
C ARG A 232 7.54 -20.68 3.31
N VAL A 233 6.60 -19.80 3.66
CA VAL A 233 6.88 -18.40 3.99
C VAL A 233 7.51 -18.29 5.39
N ILE A 234 8.71 -17.74 5.46
CA ILE A 234 9.46 -17.48 6.70
C ILE A 234 9.15 -16.08 7.23
N MET A 235 9.10 -15.10 6.35
CA MET A 235 8.76 -13.72 6.69
C MET A 235 7.74 -13.16 5.71
N PHE A 236 6.71 -12.53 6.25
CA PHE A 236 5.72 -11.77 5.50
C PHE A 236 5.63 -10.38 6.11
N LYS A 237 5.89 -9.33 5.33
CA LYS A 237 5.91 -7.93 5.81
C LYS A 237 5.19 -7.03 4.83
N VAL A 238 4.18 -6.33 5.32
CA VAL A 238 3.40 -5.37 4.52
C VAL A 238 3.72 -3.96 4.99
N CYS A 239 4.09 -3.08 4.06
CA CYS A 239 4.50 -1.73 4.36
C CYS A 239 3.34 -0.73 4.28
N TYR A 240 3.23 0.14 5.28
CA TYR A 240 2.31 1.28 5.34
C TYR A 240 3.03 2.62 5.24
N ASN A 241 4.23 2.63 4.66
CA ASN A 241 4.97 3.87 4.43
C ASN A 241 4.13 4.87 3.64
N SER A 242 4.17 6.14 4.03
CA SER A 242 3.50 7.21 3.27
C SER A 242 4.31 7.62 2.02
N GLY A 243 5.60 7.29 1.96
CA GLY A 243 6.46 7.61 0.82
C GLY A 243 6.24 6.68 -0.36
N ILE A 244 6.05 7.23 -1.56
CA ILE A 244 5.64 6.52 -2.78
C ILE A 244 6.48 5.27 -3.11
N HIS A 245 7.79 5.32 -2.86
CA HIS A 245 8.72 4.23 -3.15
C HIS A 245 8.56 3.02 -2.21
N LEU A 246 8.06 3.18 -0.99
CA LEU A 246 7.89 2.09 -0.01
C LEU A 246 6.44 1.73 0.26
N ARG A 247 5.52 2.57 -0.21
CA ARG A 247 4.10 2.46 0.09
C ARG A 247 3.50 1.19 -0.52
N GLY A 248 2.74 0.45 0.28
CA GLY A 248 2.02 -0.73 -0.19
C GLY A 248 2.89 -1.93 -0.54
N ASN A 249 4.21 -1.83 -0.34
CA ASN A 249 5.15 -2.89 -0.68
C ASN A 249 4.98 -4.09 0.27
N VAL A 250 4.90 -5.28 -0.32
CA VAL A 250 4.79 -6.55 0.40
C VAL A 250 6.05 -7.35 0.18
N TYR A 251 6.76 -7.64 1.27
CA TYR A 251 7.94 -8.49 1.23
C TYR A 251 7.61 -9.89 1.74
N VAL A 252 8.02 -10.88 0.96
CA VAL A 252 7.79 -12.30 1.23
C VAL A 252 9.12 -13.04 1.13
N GLN A 253 9.60 -13.56 2.25
CA GLN A 253 10.79 -14.39 2.31
C GLN A 253 10.38 -15.86 2.42
N TYR A 254 10.82 -16.67 1.47
CA TYR A 254 10.67 -18.11 1.46
C TYR A 254 11.83 -18.81 2.16
N LYS A 255 11.63 -20.09 2.48
CA LYS A 255 12.67 -20.94 3.05
C LYS A 255 13.80 -21.17 2.04
N THR A 256 13.45 -21.33 0.77
CA THR A 256 14.38 -21.56 -0.34
C THR A 256 14.20 -20.54 -1.47
N ASP A 257 15.25 -20.34 -2.25
CA ASP A 257 15.24 -19.56 -3.49
C ASP A 257 14.38 -20.19 -4.58
N TYR A 258 14.33 -21.52 -4.66
CA TYR A 258 13.47 -22.25 -5.58
C TYR A 258 11.97 -21.95 -5.36
N GLU A 259 11.50 -22.00 -4.11
CA GLU A 259 10.11 -21.64 -3.77
C GLU A 259 9.80 -20.19 -4.17
N ALA A 260 10.72 -19.26 -3.93
CA ALA A 260 10.59 -17.86 -4.34
C ALA A 260 10.53 -17.72 -5.87
N MET A 261 11.33 -18.48 -6.62
CA MET A 261 11.29 -18.47 -8.08
C MET A 261 9.94 -18.97 -8.62
N GLN A 262 9.37 -20.02 -8.01
CA GLN A 262 8.06 -20.53 -8.41
C GLN A 262 6.95 -19.50 -8.15
N ALA A 263 6.99 -18.84 -6.99
CA ALA A 263 6.07 -17.74 -6.68
C ALA A 263 6.23 -16.56 -7.67
N TYR A 264 7.46 -16.16 -7.98
CA TYR A 264 7.75 -15.07 -8.92
C TYR A 264 7.14 -15.32 -10.30
N LYS A 265 7.35 -16.52 -10.86
CA LYS A 265 6.83 -16.90 -12.18
C LYS A 265 5.30 -16.91 -12.22
N ALA A 266 4.67 -17.41 -11.17
CA ALA A 266 3.21 -17.54 -11.11
C ALA A 266 2.49 -16.23 -10.76
N LEU A 267 3.08 -15.37 -9.93
CA LEU A 267 2.43 -14.15 -9.45
C LEU A 267 2.56 -12.98 -10.42
N ASN A 268 3.65 -12.88 -11.18
CA ASN A 268 3.83 -11.81 -12.17
C ASN A 268 2.82 -11.83 -13.33
N THR A 269 2.05 -12.91 -13.48
CA THR A 269 0.98 -13.04 -14.48
C THR A 269 -0.42 -12.91 -13.88
N ARG A 270 -0.53 -12.56 -12.58
CA ARG A 270 -1.82 -12.46 -11.87
C ARG A 270 -2.19 -11.03 -11.54
N TYR A 271 -3.47 -10.84 -11.27
CA TYR A 271 -4.06 -9.57 -10.85
C TYR A 271 -4.57 -9.67 -9.42
N TYR A 272 -4.45 -8.56 -8.70
CA TYR A 272 -5.01 -8.36 -7.37
C TYR A 272 -5.73 -7.00 -7.32
N ALA A 273 -7.01 -6.99 -6.94
CA ALA A 273 -7.82 -5.77 -6.87
C ALA A 273 -7.72 -4.89 -8.13
N GLY A 274 -7.82 -5.50 -9.32
CA GLY A 274 -7.77 -4.80 -10.61
C GLY A 274 -6.39 -4.35 -11.08
N ARG A 275 -5.31 -4.62 -10.33
CA ARG A 275 -3.92 -4.26 -10.70
C ARG A 275 -3.07 -5.51 -10.88
N MET A 276 -2.17 -5.49 -11.86
CA MET A 276 -1.22 -6.59 -12.07
C MET A 276 -0.23 -6.65 -10.91
N VAL A 277 0.03 -7.84 -10.38
CA VAL A 277 1.00 -8.04 -9.31
C VAL A 277 2.41 -7.96 -9.91
N GLN A 278 3.25 -7.08 -9.36
CA GLN A 278 4.62 -6.90 -9.80
C GLN A 278 5.59 -7.40 -8.72
N CYS A 279 6.10 -8.61 -8.90
CA CYS A 279 7.11 -9.23 -8.05
C CYS A 279 8.52 -8.97 -8.58
N GLN A 280 9.45 -8.66 -7.68
CA GLN A 280 10.89 -8.50 -7.95
C GLN A 280 11.70 -9.24 -6.89
N PHE A 281 12.86 -9.79 -7.27
CA PHE A 281 13.78 -10.35 -6.29
C PHE A 281 14.53 -9.22 -5.57
N VAL A 282 14.61 -9.34 -4.25
CA VAL A 282 15.35 -8.41 -3.39
C VAL A 282 16.22 -9.18 -2.43
N ASN A 283 17.30 -8.55 -1.96
CA ASN A 283 18.11 -9.08 -0.89
C ASN A 283 17.94 -8.20 0.35
N ILE A 284 17.39 -8.78 1.43
CA ILE A 284 17.25 -8.11 2.73
C ILE A 284 18.23 -8.77 3.69
N PRO A 285 19.44 -8.19 3.89
CA PRO A 285 20.47 -8.82 4.71
C PRO A 285 20.07 -8.91 6.19
N SER A 286 19.29 -7.94 6.66
CA SER A 286 18.74 -7.95 8.01
C SER A 286 17.43 -7.19 8.10
N TRP A 287 16.37 -7.87 8.55
CA TRP A 287 15.08 -7.25 8.83
C TRP A 287 15.15 -6.16 9.89
N THR A 288 16.01 -6.31 10.90
CA THR A 288 16.16 -5.29 11.95
C THR A 288 16.83 -4.02 11.41
N ALA A 289 17.68 -4.14 10.40
CA ALA A 289 18.30 -2.99 9.73
C ALA A 289 17.39 -2.33 8.68
N ALA A 290 16.42 -3.08 8.14
CA ALA A 290 15.48 -2.60 7.13
C ALA A 290 14.25 -1.90 7.76
N ILE A 291 13.77 -2.40 8.89
CA ILE A 291 12.58 -1.88 9.57
C ILE A 291 12.92 -0.64 10.38
N CYS A 292 12.05 0.38 10.33
CA CYS A 292 12.20 1.57 11.14
C CYS A 292 11.87 1.26 12.61
N GLY A 293 12.85 1.35 13.51
CA GLY A 293 12.61 1.14 14.94
C GLY A 293 11.62 2.13 15.57
N LEU A 294 11.45 3.32 14.99
CA LEU A 294 10.52 4.35 15.48
C LEU A 294 9.08 4.14 14.97
N SER A 295 8.86 3.34 13.93
CA SER A 295 7.50 3.09 13.44
C SER A 295 6.71 2.13 14.32
N GLU A 296 7.39 1.28 15.09
CA GLU A 296 6.74 0.34 16.02
C GLU A 296 6.03 1.04 17.19
N PHE A 297 6.42 2.29 17.51
CA PHE A 297 5.80 3.13 18.53
C PHE A 297 4.74 4.10 17.96
N GLY A 298 4.20 3.80 16.78
CA GLY A 298 3.02 4.45 16.21
C GLY A 298 3.28 5.75 15.45
N LYS A 299 4.37 6.49 15.72
CA LYS A 299 4.67 7.75 15.00
C LYS A 299 6.15 7.93 14.72
N CYS A 300 6.59 7.52 13.52
CA CYS A 300 7.91 7.88 13.03
C CYS A 300 7.92 9.37 12.63
N PRO A 301 8.77 10.24 13.22
CA PRO A 301 8.77 11.68 12.96
C PRO A 301 9.17 12.02 11.52
N LYS A 302 9.77 11.07 10.79
CA LYS A 302 10.18 11.27 9.39
C LYS A 302 9.01 11.19 8.41
N GLY A 303 7.87 10.59 8.78
CA GLY A 303 6.68 10.48 7.93
C GLY A 303 7.00 10.02 6.50
N ARG A 304 6.56 10.79 5.49
CA ARG A 304 6.82 10.56 4.06
C ARG A 304 8.31 10.53 3.67
N ARG A 305 9.20 11.12 4.48
CA ARG A 305 10.66 11.18 4.24
C ARG A 305 11.42 9.99 4.85
N CYS A 306 10.73 9.06 5.51
CA CYS A 306 11.37 7.85 6.02
C CYS A 306 11.75 6.91 4.87
N HIS A 307 12.99 6.46 4.84
CA HIS A 307 13.51 5.50 3.85
C HIS A 307 13.64 4.07 4.41
N TYR A 308 13.10 3.82 5.61
CA TYR A 308 13.07 2.50 6.27
C TYR A 308 11.64 1.97 6.30
N LEU A 309 11.49 0.65 6.39
CA LEU A 309 10.19 -0.01 6.29
C LEU A 309 9.33 0.29 7.51
N HIS A 310 8.14 0.84 7.30
CA HIS A 310 7.08 0.93 8.30
C HIS A 310 6.16 -0.27 8.06
N VAL A 311 6.25 -1.29 8.90
CA VAL A 311 5.58 -2.58 8.66
C VAL A 311 4.43 -2.80 9.62
N PHE A 312 3.29 -3.25 9.11
CA PHE A 312 2.19 -3.66 9.98
C PHE A 312 2.62 -4.82 10.87
N ARG A 313 2.03 -4.87 12.07
CA ARG A 313 2.19 -6.02 12.95
C ARG A 313 1.30 -7.15 12.44
N ASN A 314 1.90 -8.24 11.97
CA ASN A 314 1.10 -9.37 11.46
C ASN A 314 0.13 -9.90 12.53
N PRO A 315 -1.11 -10.23 12.15
CA PRO A 315 -2.07 -10.85 13.05
C PRO A 315 -1.56 -12.20 13.55
N PRO A 316 -2.01 -12.67 14.72
CA PRO A 316 -1.65 -13.99 15.21
C PRO A 316 -2.27 -15.08 14.34
N VAL A 317 -1.45 -15.74 13.52
CA VAL A 317 -1.88 -16.89 12.71
C VAL A 317 -1.83 -18.16 13.57
N LYS A 318 -2.91 -18.97 13.56
CA LYS A 318 -3.03 -20.21 14.36
C LYS A 318 -1.89 -21.21 14.11
N SER A 319 -1.27 -21.20 12.92
CA SER A 319 -0.13 -22.04 12.55
C SER A 319 1.17 -21.61 13.25
N ILE A 320 1.46 -20.30 13.31
CA ILE A 320 2.68 -19.73 13.90
C ILE A 320 2.69 -19.87 15.44
N GLU A 321 1.51 -19.87 16.07
CA GLU A 321 1.42 -20.12 17.51
C GLU A 321 1.87 -21.53 17.91
N LYS A 322 1.64 -22.56 17.07
CA LYS A 322 2.07 -23.93 17.39
C LYS A 322 3.59 -24.05 17.43
N GLU A 323 4.32 -23.37 16.53
CA GLU A 323 5.79 -23.32 16.56
C GLU A 323 6.33 -22.44 17.71
N LYS A 324 5.69 -21.30 18.01
CA LYS A 324 6.08 -20.47 19.18
C LYS A 324 5.80 -21.18 20.51
N LYS A 325 4.74 -21.98 20.61
CA LYS A 325 4.44 -22.82 21.78
C LYS A 325 5.37 -24.02 21.88
N SER A 326 5.75 -24.68 20.77
CA SER A 326 6.70 -25.81 20.77
C SER A 326 8.12 -25.35 21.15
N SER A 327 8.59 -24.23 20.60
CA SER A 327 9.89 -23.63 20.92
C SER A 327 9.97 -23.12 22.36
N ARG A 328 8.89 -22.54 22.91
CA ARG A 328 8.80 -22.18 24.33
C ARG A 328 8.78 -23.42 25.25
N LYS A 329 8.13 -24.52 24.84
CA LYS A 329 8.18 -25.81 25.57
C LYS A 329 9.59 -26.41 25.56
N HIS A 330 10.30 -26.39 24.43
CA HIS A 330 11.68 -26.87 24.34
C HIS A 330 12.70 -26.03 25.12
N LYS A 331 12.51 -24.70 25.21
CA LYS A 331 13.34 -23.85 26.07
C LYS A 331 13.07 -24.07 27.56
N ARG A 332 11.81 -24.33 27.94
CA ARG A 332 11.45 -24.68 29.33
C ARG A 332 11.95 -26.06 29.75
N SER A 333 11.95 -27.06 28.86
CA SER A 333 12.51 -28.39 29.17
C SER A 333 14.03 -28.35 29.36
N LYS A 334 14.77 -27.65 28.48
CA LYS A 334 16.23 -27.48 28.62
C LYS A 334 16.65 -26.68 29.86
N SER A 335 15.80 -25.75 30.32
CA SER A 335 16.02 -25.01 31.57
C SER A 335 15.85 -25.89 32.81
N ARG A 336 14.83 -26.76 32.83
CA ARG A 336 14.59 -27.72 33.92
C ARG A 336 15.66 -28.81 34.01
N ASP A 337 16.20 -29.27 32.89
CA ASP A 337 17.30 -30.25 32.90
C ASP A 337 18.61 -29.65 33.47
N ARG A 338 18.90 -28.38 33.16
CA ARG A 338 20.09 -27.70 33.69
C ARG A 338 19.98 -27.43 35.18
N SER A 339 18.79 -27.15 35.72
CA SER A 339 18.59 -26.95 37.16
C SER A 339 18.65 -28.26 37.94
N HIS A 340 18.15 -29.38 37.39
CA HIS A 340 18.30 -30.70 38.00
C HIS A 340 19.75 -31.19 38.02
N ARG A 341 20.51 -30.98 36.93
CA ARG A 341 21.92 -31.37 36.87
C ARG A 341 22.82 -30.56 37.81
N LYS A 342 22.50 -29.29 38.05
CA LYS A 342 23.22 -28.46 39.06
C LYS A 342 22.90 -28.85 40.50
N LYS A 343 21.69 -29.32 40.81
CA LYS A 343 21.33 -29.84 42.15
C LYS A 343 22.04 -31.16 42.48
N LYS A 344 22.14 -32.10 41.52
CA LYS A 344 22.89 -33.36 41.72
C LYS A 344 24.41 -33.19 41.92
N LYS A 345 25.00 -32.12 41.41
CA LYS A 345 26.44 -31.83 41.62
C LYS A 345 26.76 -31.19 42.97
N LYS A 346 25.76 -30.64 43.68
CA LYS A 346 25.95 -30.05 45.01
C LYS A 346 25.73 -31.02 46.17
N SER A 347 25.25 -32.24 45.91
CA SER A 347 25.04 -33.28 46.92
C SER A 347 26.17 -34.30 47.01
N HIS A 348 27.29 -34.05 46.30
CA HIS A 348 28.47 -34.93 46.27
C HIS A 348 29.75 -34.20 46.67
N HIS A 349 29.63 -33.08 47.40
CA HIS A 349 30.76 -32.44 48.07
C HIS A 349 30.47 -32.23 49.54
#